data_AF-A0A2V1HNL2-F1
#
_entry.id   AF-A0A2V1HNL2-F1
#
_cell.length_a   1.000
_cell.length_b   1.000
_cell.length_c   1.000
_cell.angle_alpha   90.00
_cell.angle_beta   90.00
_cell.angle_gamma   90.00
#
_symmetry.space_group_name_H-M   'P 1'
#
loop_
_entity.id
_entity.type
_entity.pdbx_description
1 polymer ?
#
loop_
_entity_poly.entity_id
_entity_poly.type
_entity_poly.pdbx_seq_one_letter_code
_entity_poly.pdbx_strand_id
1 'polypeptide(L)'
;MSHHEHEHDTAAGGEQHHHGHHHEPEISDDAQLVACPVMPTNLVNVERAEAQGLFRDYKGQRYWFCCAACGPLWDAQPDKYAAA
;
A
#
# COMPACT_ATOMS: atom_id res chain seq x y z
N MET A 1 54.82 19.46 28.30
CA MET A 1 53.35 19.42 28.39
C MET A 1 52.82 19.30 26.97
N SER A 2 53.10 18.15 26.34
CA SER A 2 52.86 17.90 24.92
C SER A 2 52.23 16.53 24.81
N HIS A 3 50.90 16.52 24.68
CA HIS A 3 50.09 15.37 24.31
C HIS A 3 48.76 15.93 23.83
N HIS A 4 48.50 15.89 22.52
CA HIS A 4 47.46 15.03 21.93
C HIS A 4 47.27 15.45 20.46
N GLU A 5 47.94 14.74 19.54
CA GLU A 5 47.64 14.76 18.11
C GLU A 5 46.55 13.70 17.87
N HIS A 6 45.45 14.10 17.22
CA HIS A 6 44.41 13.18 16.78
C HIS A 6 44.56 13.01 15.27
N GLU A 7 45.23 11.94 14.86
CA GLU A 7 45.35 11.54 13.47
C GLU A 7 44.13 10.71 13.07
N HIS A 8 43.40 11.16 12.05
CA HIS A 8 42.44 10.36 11.30
C HIS A 8 42.82 10.41 9.83
N ASP A 9 43.67 9.48 9.39
CA ASP A 9 43.84 9.16 7.97
C ASP A 9 43.68 7.64 7.81
N THR A 10 42.64 7.22 7.10
CA THR A 10 42.77 6.41 5.88
C THR A 10 41.41 5.98 5.34
N ALA A 11 41.27 6.18 4.04
CA ALA A 11 40.14 5.88 3.19
C ALA A 11 39.56 4.46 3.34
N ALA A 12 38.24 4.39 3.52
CA ALA A 12 37.41 3.29 3.08
C ALA A 12 36.19 3.88 2.37
N GLY A 13 35.95 3.43 1.15
CA GLY A 13 34.96 4.01 0.24
C GLY A 13 33.52 3.87 0.70
N GLY A 14 32.65 4.67 0.08
CA GLY A 14 31.20 4.54 0.23
C GLY A 14 30.46 5.86 0.17
N GLU A 15 30.58 6.56 -0.95
CA GLU A 15 29.46 7.32 -1.46
C GLU A 15 28.26 6.38 -1.51
N GLN A 16 27.15 6.68 -0.81
CA GLN A 16 25.84 6.87 -1.44
C GLN A 16 24.64 6.80 -0.47
N HIS A 17 23.82 7.85 -0.59
CA HIS A 17 22.36 7.90 -0.43
C HIS A 17 21.73 8.02 0.98
N HIS A 18 21.34 9.26 1.27
CA HIS A 18 19.99 9.57 1.76
C HIS A 18 18.96 8.73 0.99
N HIS A 19 18.06 8.01 1.68
CA HIS A 19 16.65 7.71 1.37
C HIS A 19 16.14 6.97 2.62
N GLY A 20 15.37 7.56 3.53
CA GLY A 20 14.05 8.05 3.22
C GLY A 20 13.15 6.88 2.81
N HIS A 21 12.44 6.30 3.79
CA HIS A 21 11.23 5.48 3.64
C HIS A 21 11.36 4.04 3.10
N HIS A 22 11.34 3.08 4.01
CA HIS A 22 10.50 1.90 3.81
C HIS A 22 9.84 1.52 5.13
N HIS A 23 8.74 2.21 5.43
CA HIS A 23 7.70 1.60 6.24
C HIS A 23 7.13 0.51 5.33
N GLU A 24 7.66 -0.71 5.41
CA GLU A 24 6.88 -1.89 5.00
C GLU A 24 5.68 -1.80 5.95
N PRO A 25 4.46 -1.52 5.45
CA PRO A 25 3.32 -1.47 6.34
C PRO A 25 3.26 -2.86 6.97
N GLU A 26 3.58 -2.93 8.26
CA GLU A 26 3.32 -4.08 9.10
C GLU A 26 1.83 -4.34 8.90
N ILE A 27 1.50 -5.33 8.06
CA ILE A 27 0.13 -5.70 7.75
C ILE A 27 -0.48 -6.04 9.09
N SER A 28 -1.24 -5.09 9.61
CA SER A 28 -1.73 -5.13 10.96
C SER A 28 -2.79 -6.22 10.98
N ASP A 29 -2.75 -7.05 12.03
CA ASP A 29 -3.55 -8.28 12.16
C ASP A 29 -5.07 -8.01 12.17
N ASP A 30 -5.47 -6.73 12.15
CA ASP A 30 -6.83 -6.20 11.99
C ASP A 30 -7.26 -5.93 10.53
N ALA A 31 -6.53 -6.46 9.55
CA ALA A 31 -6.86 -6.40 8.13
C ALA A 31 -8.35 -6.67 7.86
N GLN A 32 -9.13 -5.60 7.65
CA GLN A 32 -10.54 -5.69 7.30
C GLN A 32 -10.64 -6.32 5.90
N LEU A 33 -11.09 -7.58 5.84
CA LEU A 33 -11.29 -8.32 4.60
C LEU A 33 -12.74 -8.19 4.14
N VAL A 34 -12.94 -7.65 2.95
CA VAL A 34 -14.25 -7.53 2.31
C VAL A 34 -14.31 -8.37 1.04
N ALA A 35 -15.48 -8.89 0.68
CA ALA A 35 -15.63 -9.62 -0.57
C ALA A 35 -15.53 -8.66 -1.77
N CYS A 36 -14.81 -9.07 -2.82
CA CYS A 36 -14.76 -8.32 -4.06
C CYS A 36 -16.15 -8.34 -4.71
N PRO A 37 -16.78 -7.19 -4.99
CA PRO A 37 -18.13 -7.18 -5.52
C PRO A 37 -18.25 -7.75 -6.94
N VAL A 38 -17.16 -7.70 -7.71
CA VAL A 38 -17.11 -8.29 -9.07
C VAL A 38 -16.99 -9.82 -8.98
N MET A 39 -16.30 -10.32 -7.95
CA MET A 39 -16.05 -11.75 -7.71
C MET A 39 -16.05 -12.04 -6.20
N PRO A 40 -17.20 -12.36 -5.58
CA PRO A 40 -17.33 -12.46 -4.12
C PRO A 40 -16.51 -13.60 -3.49
N THR A 41 -15.97 -14.52 -4.30
CA THR A 41 -15.04 -15.56 -3.86
C THR A 41 -13.67 -15.02 -3.46
N ASN A 42 -13.30 -13.82 -3.91
CA ASN A 42 -12.05 -13.18 -3.56
C ASN A 42 -12.22 -12.20 -2.40
N LEU A 43 -11.38 -12.34 -1.38
CA LEU A 43 -11.28 -11.40 -0.27
C LEU A 43 -10.31 -10.27 -0.63
N VAL A 44 -10.67 -9.07 -0.22
CA VAL A 44 -9.95 -7.82 -0.46
C VAL A 44 -9.56 -7.26 0.89
N ASN A 45 -8.26 -7.06 1.12
CA ASN A 45 -7.78 -6.28 2.24
C ASN A 45 -8.05 -4.80 1.97
N VAL A 46 -8.87 -4.17 2.81
CA VAL A 46 -9.27 -2.76 2.70
C VAL A 46 -8.05 -1.84 2.72
N GLU A 47 -7.12 -2.01 3.65
CA GLU A 47 -5.92 -1.16 3.74
C GLU A 47 -5.05 -1.25 2.49
N ARG A 48 -4.80 -2.46 1.98
CA ARG A 48 -4.06 -2.62 0.72
C ARG A 48 -4.79 -1.99 -0.45
N ALA A 49 -6.11 -2.18 -0.53
CA ALA A 49 -6.90 -1.60 -1.59
C ALA A 49 -6.89 -0.07 -1.51
N GLU A 50 -6.99 0.53 -0.33
CA GLU A 50 -6.90 1.99 -0.15
C GLU A 50 -5.50 2.52 -0.46
N ALA A 51 -4.44 1.87 0.03
CA ALA A 51 -3.05 2.20 -0.28
C ALA A 51 -2.75 2.16 -1.78
N GLN A 52 -3.41 1.27 -2.52
CA GLN A 52 -3.27 1.13 -3.97
C GLN A 52 -4.29 1.94 -4.78
N GLY A 53 -5.27 2.62 -4.15
CA GLY A 53 -6.35 3.33 -4.84
C GLY A 53 -7.36 2.40 -5.55
N LEU A 54 -7.42 1.13 -5.14
CA LEU A 54 -8.33 0.10 -5.63
C LEU A 54 -9.69 0.13 -4.92
N PHE A 55 -10.27 1.32 -4.76
CA PHE A 55 -11.59 1.53 -4.18
C PHE A 55 -12.45 2.44 -5.05
N ARG A 56 -13.78 2.32 -4.92
CA ARG A 56 -14.76 3.20 -5.57
C ARG A 56 -15.85 3.55 -4.57
N ASP A 57 -16.18 4.83 -4.52
CA ASP A 57 -17.31 5.32 -3.75
C ASP A 57 -18.54 5.38 -4.67
N TYR A 58 -19.61 4.66 -4.32
CA TYR A 58 -20.84 4.61 -5.09
C TYR A 58 -22.07 4.69 -4.17
N LYS A 59 -22.99 5.61 -4.45
CA LYS A 59 -24.20 5.86 -3.64
C LYS A 59 -23.93 6.10 -2.13
N GLY A 60 -22.77 6.67 -1.79
CA GLY A 60 -22.36 6.91 -0.40
C GLY A 60 -21.76 5.70 0.31
N GLN A 61 -21.57 4.58 -0.40
CA GLN A 61 -20.90 3.38 0.08
C GLN A 61 -19.55 3.21 -0.62
N ARG A 62 -18.49 2.92 0.15
CA ARG A 62 -17.19 2.56 -0.40
C ARG A 62 -17.13 1.08 -0.71
N TYR A 63 -16.59 0.75 -1.89
CA TYR A 63 -16.36 -0.60 -2.37
C TYR A 63 -14.87 -0.78 -2.69
N TRP A 64 -14.33 -1.95 -2.39
CA TRP A 64 -12.92 -2.28 -2.60
C TRP A 64 -12.77 -3.45 -3.57
N PHE A 65 -11.67 -3.44 -4.33
CA PHE A 65 -11.42 -4.44 -5.37
C PHE A 65 -10.18 -5.26 -5.09
N CYS A 66 -10.24 -6.56 -5.38
CA CYS A 66 -9.07 -7.43 -5.26
C CYS A 66 -7.99 -7.12 -6.30
N CYS A 67 -8.33 -6.36 -7.37
CA CYS A 67 -7.47 -6.20 -8.52
C CYS A 67 -7.74 -4.91 -9.31
N ALA A 68 -6.72 -4.40 -10.02
CA ALA A 68 -6.89 -3.24 -10.90
C ALA A 68 -7.82 -3.51 -12.10
N ALA A 69 -7.97 -4.77 -12.53
CA ALA A 69 -8.89 -5.16 -13.59
C ALA A 69 -10.36 -5.17 -13.14
N CYS A 70 -10.61 -5.24 -11.84
CA CYS A 70 -11.93 -5.29 -11.24
C CYS A 70 -12.59 -3.89 -11.26
N GLY A 71 -11.78 -2.83 -11.18
CA GLY A 71 -12.22 -1.43 -11.31
C GLY A 71 -12.99 -1.14 -12.60
N PRO A 72 -12.42 -1.35 -13.81
CA PRO A 72 -13.13 -1.09 -15.07
C PRO A 72 -14.35 -2.00 -15.28
N LEU A 73 -14.34 -3.24 -14.75
CA LEU A 73 -15.51 -4.11 -14.77
C LEU A 73 -16.65 -3.53 -13.93
N TRP A 74 -16.34 -3.04 -12.74
CA TRP A 74 -17.29 -2.34 -11.88
C TRP A 74 -17.78 -1.04 -12.53
N ASP A 75 -16.88 -0.19 -13.03
CA ASP A 75 -17.21 1.09 -13.71
C ASP A 75 -18.15 0.88 -14.91
N ALA A 76 -18.08 -0.26 -15.60
CA ALA A 76 -19.01 -0.59 -16.68
C ALA A 76 -20.44 -0.87 -16.19
N GLN A 77 -20.62 -1.43 -14.99
CA GLN A 77 -21.93 -1.83 -14.44
C GLN A 77 -22.02 -1.64 -12.91
N PRO A 78 -21.84 -0.42 -12.38
CA PRO A 78 -21.73 -0.21 -10.94
C PRO A 78 -23.02 -0.55 -10.20
N ASP A 79 -24.20 -0.28 -10.78
CA ASP A 79 -25.49 -0.66 -10.19
C ASP A 79 -25.67 -2.17 -10.02
N LYS A 80 -25.12 -2.98 -10.92
CA LYS A 80 -25.23 -4.44 -10.87
C LYS A 80 -24.49 -5.01 -9.66
N TYR A 81 -23.33 -4.43 -9.37
CA TYR A 81 -22.44 -4.92 -8.33
C TYR A 81 -22.68 -4.24 -6.98
N ALA A 82 -23.20 -3.01 -6.97
CA ALA A 82 -23.57 -2.28 -5.76
C ALA A 82 -24.87 -2.76 -5.10
N ALA A 83 -25.71 -3.47 -5.84
CA ALA A 83 -26.97 -4.03 -5.34
C ALA A 83 -26.82 -5.40 -4.65
N ALA A 84 -25.59 -5.89 -4.45
CA ALA A 84 -25.29 -7.18 -3.84
C ALA A 84 -25.30 -7.12 -2.30
#